data_AF-A0A377EBG4-F1
#
_entry.id   AF-A0A377EBG4-F1
#
_cell.length_a   1.000
_cell.length_b   1.000
_cell.length_c   1.000
_cell.angle_alpha   90.00
_cell.angle_beta   90.00
_cell.angle_gamma   90.00
#
_symmetry.space_group_name_H-M   'P 1'
#
loop_
_entity.id
_entity.type
_entity.pdbx_description
1 polymer ?
#
loop_
_entity_poly.entity_id
_entity_poly.type
_entity_poly.pdbx_seq_one_letter_code
_entity_poly.pdbx_strand_id
1 'polypeptide(L)'
;MPGRRPDSILKAGQHRYQRAFIQRLKNGRWHVMQRVAGKNRYPIDVVKIPMAAPLKQAFDENVDRIRRERLPKELASALKQQLRIAIKR
;
A
#
# COMPACT_ATOMS: atom_id res chain seq x y z
N MET A 1 30.55 -3.12 18.81
CA MET A 1 29.07 -3.04 18.81
C MET A 1 28.63 -1.97 17.81
N PRO A 2 28.14 -2.31 16.60
CA PRO A 2 27.88 -1.30 15.59
C PRO A 2 26.63 -0.48 15.94
N GLY A 3 26.80 0.83 16.12
CA GLY A 3 25.78 1.83 15.77
C GLY A 3 24.68 2.09 16.79
N ARG A 4 25.03 2.58 17.99
CA ARG A 4 24.09 3.33 18.83
C ARG A 4 24.00 4.75 18.26
N ARG A 5 23.24 4.97 17.18
CA ARG A 5 22.83 6.32 16.76
C ARG A 5 21.56 6.69 17.52
N PRO A 6 21.63 7.57 18.54
CA PRO A 6 20.48 7.90 19.38
C PRO A 6 19.32 8.50 18.58
N ASP A 7 19.64 9.12 17.44
CA ASP A 7 18.73 9.98 16.68
C ASP A 7 18.48 9.50 15.25
N SER A 8 18.57 8.20 14.97
CA SER A 8 18.29 7.68 13.62
C SER A 8 16.79 7.84 13.28
N ILE A 9 16.47 8.71 12.32
CA ILE A 9 15.08 8.89 11.83
C ILE A 9 14.90 8.15 10.51
N LEU A 10 13.92 7.25 10.48
CA LEU A 10 13.47 6.58 9.27
C LEU A 10 12.25 7.32 8.71
N LYS A 11 12.27 7.58 7.40
CA LYS A 11 11.13 8.19 6.69
C LYS A 11 10.49 7.14 5.78
N ALA A 12 9.17 7.02 5.84
CA ALA A 12 8.36 6.19 4.96
C ALA A 12 7.18 7.01 4.46
N GLY A 13 7.28 7.52 3.22
CA GLY A 13 6.35 8.53 2.71
C GLY A 13 6.36 9.78 3.59
N GLN A 14 5.17 10.23 3.99
CA GLN A 14 5.01 11.37 4.90
C GLN A 14 5.29 11.03 6.36
N HIS A 15 5.41 9.75 6.72
CA HIS A 15 5.61 9.31 8.10
C HIS A 15 7.08 9.30 8.49
N ARG A 16 7.36 9.74 9.72
CA ARG A 16 8.71 9.79 10.31
C ARG A 16 8.72 8.96 11.59
N TYR A 17 9.69 8.07 11.70
CA TYR A 17 9.86 7.17 12.84
C TYR A 17 11.24 7.36 13.45
N GLN A 18 11.26 7.81 14.71
CA GLN A 18 12.51 7.96 15.46
C GLN A 18 13.02 6.61 15.94
N ARG A 19 14.34 6.44 15.93
CA ARG A 19 15.05 5.23 16.38
C ARG A 19 14.56 3.96 15.66
N ALA A 20 14.15 4.13 14.41
CA ALA A 20 13.63 3.07 13.57
C ALA A 20 14.61 2.67 12.47
N PHE A 21 14.52 1.42 12.04
CA PHE A 21 15.38 0.82 11.02
C PHE A 21 14.59 -0.20 10.18
N ILE A 22 15.11 -0.53 9.00
CA ILE A 22 14.50 -1.53 8.11
C ILE A 22 15.25 -2.85 8.28
N GLN A 23 14.50 -3.95 8.37
CA GLN A 23 15.05 -5.30 8.34
C GLN A 23 14.32 -6.15 7.31
N ARG A 24 15.09 -6.91 6.51
CA ARG A 24 14.55 -7.94 5.62
C ARG A 24 14.42 -9.25 6.39
N LEU A 25 13.24 -9.85 6.37
CA LEU A 25 13.00 -11.16 6.94
C LEU A 25 13.48 -12.28 6.01
N LYS A 26 13.61 -13.50 6.55
CA LYS A 26 13.99 -14.69 5.77
C LYS A 26 13.02 -14.99 4.61
N ASN A 27 11.77 -14.56 4.73
CA ASN A 27 10.75 -14.69 3.69
C ASN A 27 10.76 -13.55 2.64
N GLY A 28 11.76 -12.67 2.68
CA GLY A 28 11.91 -11.55 1.72
C GLY A 28 11.11 -10.30 2.06
N ARG A 29 10.22 -10.32 3.05
CA ARG A 29 9.43 -9.14 3.45
C ARG A 29 10.30 -8.12 4.19
N TRP A 30 10.07 -6.84 3.91
CA TRP A 30 10.70 -5.73 4.61
C TRP A 30 9.83 -5.28 5.78
N HIS A 31 10.41 -5.22 6.97
CA HIS A 31 9.75 -4.71 8.17
C HIS A 31 10.45 -3.43 8.63
N VAL A 32 9.65 -2.43 8.99
CA VAL A 32 10.12 -1.26 9.73
C VAL A 32 10.03 -1.59 11.22
N MET A 33 11.17 -1.57 11.88
CA MET A 33 11.32 -1.86 13.30
C MET A 33 11.63 -0.56 14.05
N GLN A 34 11.09 -0.36 15.25
CA GLN A 34 11.37 0.80 16.10
C GLN A 34 11.87 0.37 17.46
N ARG A 35 12.92 1.05 17.94
CA ARG A 35 13.42 0.88 19.29
C ARG A 35 12.60 1.70 20.27
N VAL A 36 11.91 1.05 21.20
CA VAL A 36 11.04 1.70 22.19
C VAL A 36 11.80 1.85 23.52
N ALA A 37 11.89 3.07 24.03
CA ALA A 37 12.45 3.32 25.35
C ALA A 37 11.49 2.82 26.45
N GLY A 38 12.02 2.25 27.53
CA GLY A 38 11.22 1.79 28.69
C GLY A 38 10.81 0.32 28.68
N LYS A 39 11.08 -0.44 27.62
CA LYS A 39 10.92 -1.91 27.61
C LYS A 39 12.26 -2.60 27.85
N ASN A 40 12.46 -3.21 29.02
CA ASN A 40 13.72 -3.88 29.37
C ASN A 40 13.87 -5.26 28.69
N ARG A 41 12.78 -5.98 28.43
CA ARG A 41 12.82 -7.35 27.88
C ARG A 41 12.71 -7.41 26.35
N TYR A 42 11.91 -6.52 25.74
CA TYR A 42 11.70 -6.46 24.29
C TYR A 42 11.70 -5.01 23.79
N PRO A 43 12.89 -4.42 23.57
CA PRO A 43 13.01 -3.01 23.21
C PRO A 43 12.75 -2.73 21.71
N ILE A 44 12.32 -3.71 20.91
CA ILE A 44 12.12 -3.55 19.46
C ILE A 44 10.69 -3.99 19.10
N ASP A 45 9.92 -3.08 18.51
CA ASP A 45 8.56 -3.33 18.02
C ASP A 45 8.47 -3.13 16.50
N VAL A 46 7.50 -3.79 15.86
CA VAL A 46 7.17 -3.57 14.45
C VAL A 46 6.30 -2.33 14.32
N VAL A 47 6.68 -1.40 13.45
CA VAL A 47 5.94 -0.18 13.16
C VAL A 47 4.75 -0.49 12.23
N LYS A 48 3.57 -0.02 12.61
CA LYS A 48 2.37 -0.07 11.76
C LYS A 48 2.24 1.23 10.98
N ILE A 49 2.44 1.19 9.66
CA ILE A 49 2.27 2.35 8.78
C ILE A 49 0.79 2.40 8.34
N PRO A 50 0.05 3.49 8.60
CA PRO A 50 -1.36 3.58 8.24
C PRO A 50 -1.52 3.77 6.73
N MET A 51 -1.76 2.68 6.01
CA MET A 51 -1.91 2.69 4.53
C MET A 51 -3.36 2.55 4.05
N ALA A 52 -4.33 2.29 4.93
CA ALA A 52 -5.70 2.02 4.53
C ALA A 52 -6.34 3.17 3.73
N ALA A 53 -6.28 4.40 4.25
CA ALA A 53 -6.82 5.58 3.58
C ALA A 53 -6.15 5.90 2.24
N PRO A 54 -4.80 6.02 2.14
CA PRO A 54 -4.16 6.35 0.86
C PRO A 54 -4.34 5.26 -0.19
N LEU A 55 -4.37 3.99 0.20
CA LEU A 55 -4.63 2.89 -0.75
C LEU A 55 -6.07 2.95 -1.28
N LYS A 56 -7.04 3.22 -0.41
CA LYS A 56 -8.44 3.38 -0.84
C LYS A 56 -8.58 4.54 -1.80
N GLN A 57 -8.03 5.71 -1.47
CA GLN A 57 -8.10 6.89 -2.33
C GLN A 57 -7.48 6.62 -3.72
N ALA A 58 -6.25 6.07 -3.76
CA ALA A 58 -5.58 5.76 -5.01
C ALA A 58 -6.33 4.69 -5.84
N PHE A 59 -7.03 3.77 -5.17
CA PHE A 59 -7.87 2.79 -5.83
C PHE A 59 -9.10 3.44 -6.46
N ASP A 60 -9.84 4.24 -5.69
CA ASP A 60 -11.05 4.93 -6.16
C ASP A 60 -10.73 5.86 -7.36
N GLU A 61 -9.63 6.64 -7.27
CA GLU A 61 -9.15 7.50 -8.36
C GLU A 61 -8.82 6.69 -9.64
N ASN A 62 -8.20 5.52 -9.50
CA ASN A 62 -7.88 4.66 -10.64
C ASN A 62 -9.13 4.03 -11.24
N VAL A 63 -10.09 3.60 -10.42
CA VAL A 63 -11.37 3.07 -10.88
C VAL A 63 -12.09 4.12 -11.70
N ASP A 64 -12.18 5.36 -11.21
CA ASP A 64 -12.85 6.44 -11.91
C ASP A 64 -12.17 6.80 -13.25
N ARG A 65 -10.84 6.77 -13.29
CA ARG A 65 -10.08 6.95 -14.54
C ARG A 65 -10.41 5.85 -15.55
N ILE A 66 -10.34 4.59 -15.13
CA ILE A 66 -10.64 3.43 -16.01
C ILE A 66 -12.10 3.47 -16.47
N ARG A 67 -13.04 3.88 -15.60
CA ARG A 67 -14.45 4.04 -15.93
C ARG A 67 -14.68 5.11 -17.00
N ARG A 68 -13.88 6.17 -17.06
CA ARG A 68 -14.01 7.19 -18.10
C ARG A 68 -13.36 6.75 -19.41
N GLU A 69 -12.19 6.15 -19.34
CA GLU A 69 -11.37 5.84 -20.51
C GLU A 69 -11.78 4.55 -21.23
N ARG A 70 -12.02 3.46 -20.47
CA ARG A 70 -12.22 2.12 -21.05
C ARG A 70 -13.66 1.63 -20.99
N LEU A 71 -14.36 1.90 -19.88
CA LEU A 71 -15.68 1.32 -19.65
C LEU A 71 -16.70 1.62 -20.77
N PRO A 72 -16.80 2.84 -21.35
CA PRO A 72 -17.79 3.11 -22.39
C PRO A 72 -17.58 2.26 -23.64
N LYS A 73 -16.32 2.03 -24.02
CA LYS A 73 -15.96 1.21 -25.18
C LYS A 73 -16.32 -0.26 -24.96
N GLU A 74 -15.98 -0.78 -23.78
CA GLU A 74 -16.31 -2.16 -23.40
C GLU A 74 -17.83 -2.37 -23.32
N LEU A 75 -18.55 -1.42 -22.71
CA LEU A 75 -20.01 -1.46 -22.63
C LEU A 75 -20.67 -1.38 -24.00
N ALA A 76 -20.23 -0.48 -24.88
CA ALA A 76 -20.76 -0.38 -26.24
C ALA A 76 -20.54 -1.67 -27.04
N SER A 77 -19.35 -2.28 -26.91
CA SER A 77 -19.02 -3.56 -27.52
C SER A 77 -19.93 -4.68 -27.01
N ALA A 78 -20.09 -4.79 -25.68
CA ALA A 78 -20.95 -5.77 -25.04
C ALA A 78 -22.41 -5.60 -25.45
N LEU A 79 -22.93 -4.36 -25.47
CA LEU A 79 -24.30 -4.04 -25.89
C LEU A 79 -24.53 -4.43 -27.36
N LYS A 80 -23.60 -4.09 -28.26
CA LYS A 80 -23.69 -4.48 -29.67
C LYS A 80 -23.75 -6.01 -29.84
N GLN A 81 -22.95 -6.73 -29.06
CA GLN A 81 -22.97 -8.19 -29.06
C GLN A 81 -24.30 -8.75 -28.52
N GLN A 82 -24.84 -8.19 -27.44
CA GLN A 82 -26.13 -8.59 -26.89
C GLN A 82 -27.28 -8.38 -27.89
N LEU A 83 -27.34 -7.22 -28.54
CA LEU A 83 -28.33 -6.95 -29.58
C LEU A 83 -28.22 -7.93 -30.75
N ARG A 84 -26.99 -8.23 -31.19
CA ARG A 84 -26.76 -9.23 -32.25
C ARG A 84 -27.31 -10.60 -31.85
N ILE A 85 -27.11 -11.05 -30.60
CA ILE A 85 -27.63 -12.34 -30.13
C ILE A 85 -29.16 -12.32 -30.09
N ALA A 86 -29.76 -11.24 -29.58
CA ALA A 86 -31.22 -11.13 -29.47
C ALA A 86 -31.93 -11.09 -30.83
N ILE A 87 -31.36 -10.40 -31.82
CA ILE A 87 -31.96 -10.25 -33.17
C ILE A 87 -31.73 -11.47 -34.06
N LYS A 88 -30.64 -12.23 -33.86
CA LYS A 88 -30.37 -13.46 -34.62
C LYS A 88 -31.28 -14.64 -34.25
N ARG A 89 -32.08 -14.48 -33.18
CA ARG A 89 -32.98 -15.49 -32.65
C ARG A 89 -34.34 -15.36 -33.30
#